data_AF-H2Y1W0-F1
#
_entry.id   AF-H2Y1W0-F1
#
_cell.length_a   1.000
_cell.length_b   1.000
_cell.length_c   1.000
_cell.angle_alpha   90.00
_cell.angle_beta   90.00
_cell.angle_gamma   90.00
#
_symmetry.space_group_name_H-M   'P 1'
#
loop_
_entity.id
_entity.type
_entity.pdbx_description
1 polymer ?
#
loop_
_entity_poly.entity_id
_entity_poly.type
_entity_poly.pdbx_seq_one_letter_code
_entity_poly.pdbx_strand_id
1 'polypeptide(L)'
;MAESGFKSYVDIAEKEHKRNEKLTEAYKKVYKQPQQELEGHLLPGEIAIAHSKKVIKYSAHDDPSKGISGTLVCTNFRVTFITTEKPKYDLVEINNSLLAPQDILLNNVEHVYVEYRNKRKKLTPGSKVKDGIERLELHCKDFRIVAFNFKLTIKGEEKTIIKAILHHAYPANVTLLFAFDFQHNQDVNAIISTPLYRNHRDWMESLKRCNNDQSWRVSSINENFTVSPTMGAYMVVPKSLTDNDLSNIVHQYMNDRIPQWCWSFVNGCSIVRSSELRSESEVGGQMEVKFHAAIQSTGSESRNIRVIDLSKQCPNPIQIQQSFIKLRNLCMPASESEYWESDGHWFSLVHNSKWLHHVNTMLSVANDVCMWMN
;
A
#
# COMPACT_ATOMS: atom_id res chain seq x y z
N MET A 1 -0.60 14.59 -40.10
CA MET A 1 0.39 15.11 -39.13
C MET A 1 -0.41 15.65 -37.95
N ALA A 2 -0.41 15.09 -36.74
CA ALA A 2 0.50 14.15 -36.09
C ALA A 2 -0.31 13.09 -35.31
N GLU A 3 0.15 11.84 -35.32
CA GLU A 3 -0.33 10.77 -34.44
C GLU A 3 0.38 10.90 -33.09
N SER A 4 -0.37 11.21 -32.02
CA SER A 4 0.13 11.08 -30.65
C SER A 4 -0.30 9.71 -30.11
N GLY A 5 0.47 8.68 -30.46
CA GLY A 5 0.32 7.34 -29.88
C GLY A 5 0.70 7.33 -28.41
N PHE A 6 -0.22 6.85 -27.57
CA PHE A 6 0.03 6.47 -26.18
C PHE A 6 1.19 5.47 -26.11
N LYS A 7 2.27 5.81 -25.39
CA LYS A 7 3.38 4.89 -25.12
C LYS A 7 3.07 4.05 -23.88
N SER A 8 2.70 2.80 -24.11
CA SER A 8 2.68 1.75 -23.09
C SER A 8 4.12 1.43 -22.65
N TYR A 9 4.37 1.38 -21.35
CA TYR A 9 5.69 1.03 -20.77
C TYR A 9 5.94 -0.48 -20.68
N VAL A 10 5.22 -1.29 -21.46
CA VAL A 10 5.27 -2.76 -21.34
C VAL A 10 6.27 -3.40 -22.32
N ASP A 11 6.76 -2.68 -23.35
CA ASP A 11 7.59 -3.26 -24.41
C ASP A 11 9.08 -2.87 -24.38
N ILE A 12 9.71 -2.79 -23.20
CA ILE A 12 11.19 -2.66 -23.08
C ILE A 12 11.87 -4.04 -22.88
N ALA A 13 11.10 -5.14 -22.92
CA ALA A 13 11.61 -6.46 -22.55
C ALA A 13 12.36 -7.26 -23.64
N GLU A 14 12.58 -6.72 -24.85
CA GLU A 14 13.23 -7.50 -25.93
C GLU A 14 14.39 -6.78 -26.63
N LYS A 15 15.38 -6.32 -25.86
CA LYS A 15 16.74 -6.14 -26.39
C LYS A 15 17.76 -6.77 -25.46
N GLU A 16 18.36 -7.85 -25.97
CA GLU A 16 19.49 -8.60 -25.42
C GLU A 16 20.37 -7.77 -24.47
N HIS A 17 20.23 -8.04 -23.18
CA HIS A 17 21.03 -7.38 -22.16
C HIS A 17 22.47 -7.91 -22.22
N LYS A 18 23.34 -7.17 -22.91
CA LYS A 18 24.77 -7.15 -22.57
C LYS A 18 24.90 -6.91 -21.07
N ARG A 19 25.35 -7.94 -20.37
CA ARG A 19 25.72 -8.01 -18.95
C ARG A 19 26.11 -6.63 -18.41
N ASN A 20 25.19 -6.00 -17.68
CA ASN A 20 25.30 -4.59 -17.29
C ASN A 20 26.39 -4.45 -16.21
N GLU A 21 27.60 -4.03 -16.60
CA GLU A 21 28.77 -3.95 -15.72
C GLU A 21 28.56 -3.01 -14.53
N LYS A 22 27.68 -2.00 -14.68
CA LYS A 22 27.27 -1.08 -13.61
C LYS A 22 26.48 -1.77 -12.49
N LEU A 23 25.64 -2.76 -12.82
CA LEU A 23 24.97 -3.61 -11.83
C LEU A 23 26.02 -4.40 -11.03
N THR A 24 27.02 -4.95 -11.71
CA THR A 24 28.08 -5.70 -11.05
C THR A 24 28.90 -4.85 -10.07
N GLU A 25 29.09 -3.56 -10.35
CA GLU A 25 29.78 -2.62 -9.45
C GLU A 25 28.92 -2.17 -8.27
N ALA A 26 27.62 -1.89 -8.47
CA ALA A 26 26.70 -1.56 -7.38
C ALA A 26 26.57 -2.74 -6.39
N TYR A 27 26.47 -3.96 -6.91
CA TYR A 27 26.50 -5.18 -6.08
C TYR A 27 27.85 -5.35 -5.36
N LYS A 28 28.98 -5.09 -6.02
CA LYS A 28 30.30 -5.20 -5.37
C LYS A 28 30.52 -4.19 -4.23
N LYS A 29 29.86 -3.03 -4.27
CA LYS A 29 29.95 -2.01 -3.20
C LYS A 29 29.12 -2.36 -1.96
N VAL A 30 27.95 -3.00 -2.13
CA VAL A 30 27.05 -3.34 -1.02
C VAL A 30 27.50 -4.59 -0.25
N TYR A 31 28.21 -5.52 -0.89
CA TYR A 31 28.41 -6.88 -0.36
C TYR A 31 29.84 -7.23 0.06
N LYS A 32 30.69 -6.23 0.37
CA LYS A 32 32.15 -6.46 0.57
C LYS A 32 32.69 -6.39 2.00
N GLN A 33 31.88 -6.33 3.07
CA GLN A 33 32.43 -6.46 4.42
C GLN A 33 31.65 -7.40 5.34
N PRO A 34 32.31 -8.41 5.96
CA PRO A 34 31.66 -9.34 6.87
C PRO A 34 31.63 -8.78 8.31
N GLN A 35 30.44 -8.84 8.92
CA GLN A 35 30.14 -8.66 10.34
C GLN A 35 30.31 -7.28 11.00
N GLN A 36 31.20 -6.39 10.54
CA GLN A 36 31.38 -5.07 11.18
C GLN A 36 30.49 -3.95 10.60
N GLU A 37 29.79 -4.18 9.48
CA GLU A 37 29.05 -3.13 8.74
C GLU A 37 27.52 -3.14 8.85
N LEU A 38 26.87 -4.03 9.63
CA LEU A 38 25.41 -3.94 9.77
C LEU A 38 25.02 -2.55 10.32
N GLU A 39 25.74 -2.05 11.33
CA GLU A 39 25.53 -0.71 11.92
C GLU A 39 25.63 0.43 10.90
N GLY A 40 26.41 0.28 9.81
CA GLY A 40 26.53 1.28 8.74
C GLY A 40 25.37 1.26 7.73
N HIS A 41 24.54 0.21 7.75
CA HIS A 41 23.40 0.02 6.87
C HIS A 41 22.04 0.10 7.58
N LEU A 42 22.05 0.25 8.90
CA LEU A 42 20.84 0.47 9.68
C LEU A 42 20.32 1.88 9.45
N LEU A 43 19.00 2.00 9.28
CA LEU A 43 18.34 3.28 9.28
C LEU A 43 18.41 3.92 10.68
N PRO A 44 18.30 5.26 10.80
CA PRO A 44 18.17 5.90 12.10
C PRO A 44 17.01 5.31 12.93
N GLY A 45 17.33 4.81 14.13
CA GLY A 45 16.37 4.13 15.00
C GLY A 45 16.15 2.64 14.69
N GLU A 46 16.77 2.11 13.63
CA GLU A 46 16.76 0.68 13.33
C GLU A 46 17.77 -0.04 14.23
N ILE A 47 17.35 -1.15 14.85
CA ILE A 47 18.18 -1.97 15.72
C ILE A 47 18.11 -3.44 15.32
N ALA A 48 19.25 -4.13 15.37
CA ALA A 48 19.31 -5.57 15.17
C ALA A 48 18.81 -6.32 16.41
N ILE A 49 17.84 -7.22 16.22
CA ILE A 49 17.19 -7.95 17.32
C ILE A 49 17.69 -9.39 17.39
N ALA A 50 17.76 -10.04 16.24
CA ALA A 50 18.18 -11.43 16.14
C ALA A 50 18.89 -11.68 14.83
N HIS A 51 19.78 -12.66 14.82
CA HIS A 51 20.44 -13.12 13.61
C HIS A 51 20.61 -14.64 13.63
N SER A 52 20.80 -15.21 12.45
CA SER A 52 21.25 -16.58 12.28
C SER A 52 22.25 -16.67 11.14
N LYS A 53 23.39 -17.32 11.40
CA LYS A 53 24.48 -17.46 10.42
C LYS A 53 24.38 -18.79 9.69
N LYS A 54 24.95 -18.87 8.48
CA LYS A 54 24.94 -20.05 7.59
C LYS A 54 23.53 -20.46 7.15
N VAL A 55 22.64 -19.48 7.04
CA VAL A 55 21.29 -19.66 6.50
C VAL A 55 21.40 -19.78 4.98
N ILE A 56 20.69 -20.75 4.40
CA ILE A 56 20.61 -20.88 2.95
C ILE A 56 19.32 -20.21 2.46
N LYS A 57 19.43 -19.22 1.58
CA LYS A 57 18.31 -18.57 0.89
C LYS A 57 18.21 -19.09 -0.54
N TYR A 58 17.00 -19.41 -0.98
CA TYR A 58 16.71 -19.89 -2.34
C TYR A 58 15.31 -19.42 -2.75
N SER A 59 15.03 -19.44 -4.06
CA SER A 59 13.67 -19.20 -4.55
C SER A 59 12.73 -20.29 -4.04
N ALA A 60 11.46 -19.98 -3.77
CA ALA A 60 10.48 -20.97 -3.32
C ALA A 60 10.34 -22.17 -4.30
N HIS A 61 10.65 -21.94 -5.58
CA HIS A 61 10.57 -22.92 -6.66
C HIS A 61 11.90 -23.61 -7.00
N ASP A 62 13.01 -23.18 -6.39
CA ASP A 62 14.32 -23.76 -6.65
C ASP A 62 14.63 -24.94 -5.71
N ASP A 63 15.45 -25.86 -6.20
CA ASP A 63 16.09 -26.86 -5.33
C ASP A 63 16.91 -26.14 -4.25
N PRO A 64 16.75 -26.48 -2.95
CA PRO A 64 17.58 -25.96 -1.87
C PRO A 64 19.09 -26.05 -2.13
N SER A 65 19.55 -27.00 -2.96
CA SER A 65 20.95 -27.13 -3.39
C SER A 65 21.46 -25.95 -4.23
N LYS A 66 20.55 -25.21 -4.89
CA LYS A 66 20.84 -23.99 -5.65
C LYS A 66 20.87 -22.72 -4.79
N GLY A 67 20.58 -22.85 -3.49
CA GLY A 67 20.57 -21.73 -2.57
C GLY A 67 21.94 -21.13 -2.32
N ILE A 68 21.92 -19.97 -1.65
CA ILE A 68 23.09 -19.18 -1.29
C ILE A 68 23.21 -19.11 0.21
N SER A 69 24.42 -19.28 0.71
CA SER A 69 24.70 -19.15 2.14
C SER A 69 24.86 -17.68 2.55
N GLY A 70 24.36 -17.34 3.72
CA GLY A 70 24.46 -16.00 4.27
C GLY A 70 24.05 -15.92 5.74
N THR A 71 23.87 -14.69 6.19
CA THR A 71 23.37 -14.35 7.53
C THR A 71 22.00 -13.72 7.38
N LEU A 72 21.01 -14.32 8.03
CA LEU A 72 19.68 -13.75 8.16
C LEU A 72 19.64 -12.86 9.40
N VAL A 73 19.14 -11.64 9.28
CA VAL A 73 19.04 -10.69 10.38
C VAL A 73 17.60 -10.17 10.45
N CYS A 74 17.03 -10.14 11.65
CA CYS A 74 15.77 -9.47 11.94
C CYS A 74 16.08 -8.21 12.74
N THR A 75 15.65 -7.06 12.23
CA THR A 75 15.66 -5.77 12.92
C THR A 75 14.26 -5.43 13.42
N ASN A 76 14.05 -4.28 14.07
CA ASN A 76 12.71 -3.75 14.38
C ASN A 76 11.95 -3.23 13.14
N PHE A 77 12.58 -3.23 11.95
CA PHE A 77 12.01 -2.71 10.71
C PHE A 77 11.84 -3.77 9.61
N ARG A 78 12.85 -4.63 9.42
CA ARG A 78 12.94 -5.56 8.30
C ARG A 78 13.62 -6.87 8.67
N VAL A 79 13.41 -7.86 7.83
CA VAL A 79 14.27 -9.05 7.69
C VAL A 79 15.21 -8.79 6.52
N THR A 80 16.51 -8.87 6.76
CA THR A 80 17.54 -8.70 5.73
C THR A 80 18.41 -9.95 5.64
N PHE A 81 18.85 -10.28 4.42
CA PHE A 81 19.72 -11.41 4.15
C PHE A 81 21.04 -10.92 3.57
N ILE A 82 22.12 -11.11 4.34
CA ILE A 82 23.46 -10.67 4.01
C ILE A 82 24.25 -11.86 3.50
N THR A 83 24.78 -11.75 2.29
CA THR A 83 25.64 -12.77 1.68
C THR A 83 26.76 -12.13 0.89
N THR A 84 27.91 -12.79 0.85
CA THR A 84 29.04 -12.42 -0.02
C THR A 84 28.95 -13.08 -1.40
N GLU A 85 28.05 -14.05 -1.56
CA GLU A 85 27.84 -14.76 -2.81
C GLU A 85 26.86 -13.99 -3.69
N LYS A 86 27.10 -13.99 -5.00
CA LYS A 86 26.15 -13.42 -5.95
C LYS A 86 24.90 -14.30 -6.03
N PRO A 87 23.69 -13.71 -5.96
CA PRO A 87 22.43 -14.36 -6.30
C PRO A 87 22.56 -15.20 -7.58
N LYS A 88 22.21 -16.49 -7.48
CA LYS A 88 22.14 -17.43 -8.60
C LYS A 88 20.76 -17.41 -9.27
N TYR A 89 19.86 -16.60 -8.73
CA TYR A 89 18.49 -16.37 -9.18
C TYR A 89 18.31 -14.90 -9.53
N ASP A 90 17.37 -14.61 -10.42
CA ASP A 90 17.05 -13.24 -10.80
C ASP A 90 16.47 -12.49 -9.61
N LEU A 91 17.09 -11.36 -9.28
CA LEU A 91 16.53 -10.45 -8.30
C LEU A 91 15.55 -9.54 -9.02
N VAL A 92 14.31 -9.50 -8.53
CA VAL A 92 13.35 -8.48 -8.95
C VAL A 92 13.93 -7.12 -8.51
N GLU A 93 14.25 -6.27 -9.48
CA GLU A 93 14.73 -4.92 -9.22
C GLU A 93 13.60 -4.07 -8.62
N ILE A 94 13.54 -4.01 -7.30
CA ILE A 94 12.69 -3.07 -6.59
C ILE A 94 13.58 -1.91 -6.16
N ASN A 95 13.55 -0.82 -6.92
CA ASN A 95 14.20 0.42 -6.53
C ASN A 95 13.43 1.03 -5.36
N ASN A 96 13.99 0.91 -4.16
CA ASN A 96 13.44 1.48 -2.95
C ASN A 96 14.50 2.32 -2.24
N SER A 97 14.11 3.50 -1.75
CA SER A 97 15.05 4.41 -1.06
C SER A 97 15.51 3.91 0.31
N LEU A 98 14.77 2.98 0.93
CA LEU A 98 15.01 2.46 2.27
C LEU A 98 15.40 0.98 2.31
N LEU A 99 15.08 0.22 1.26
CA LEU A 99 15.22 -1.24 1.23
C LEU A 99 16.19 -1.69 0.15
N ALA A 100 17.05 -2.64 0.52
CA ALA A 100 17.85 -3.40 -0.44
C ALA A 100 16.97 -4.46 -1.15
N PRO A 101 17.40 -4.98 -2.31
CA PRO A 101 16.61 -5.94 -3.10
C PRO A 101 16.23 -7.23 -2.34
N GLN A 102 17.00 -7.57 -1.31
CA GLN A 102 16.80 -8.78 -0.51
C GLN A 102 16.02 -8.56 0.78
N ASP A 103 15.64 -7.32 1.08
CA ASP A 103 14.97 -6.96 2.30
C ASP A 103 13.46 -7.24 2.21
N ILE A 104 12.93 -7.63 3.36
CA ILE A 104 11.51 -7.87 3.58
C ILE A 104 11.10 -6.99 4.76
N LEU A 105 10.26 -5.99 4.54
CA LEU A 105 9.66 -5.24 5.63
C LEU A 105 8.88 -6.18 6.55
N LEU A 106 9.01 -5.99 7.85
CA LEU A 106 8.28 -6.82 8.81
C LEU A 106 6.76 -6.68 8.64
N ASN A 107 6.25 -5.47 8.40
CA ASN A 107 4.84 -5.23 8.11
C ASN A 107 4.34 -5.83 6.77
N ASN A 108 5.26 -6.22 5.89
CA ASN A 108 4.93 -6.89 4.63
C ASN A 108 4.80 -8.41 4.83
N VAL A 109 5.25 -8.98 5.95
CA VAL A 109 5.05 -10.40 6.26
C VAL A 109 3.58 -10.62 6.61
N GLU A 110 2.89 -11.43 5.79
CA GLU A 110 1.50 -11.81 5.98
C GLU A 110 1.40 -13.11 6.77
N HIS A 111 2.14 -14.14 6.36
CA HIS A 111 2.14 -15.45 7.00
C HIS A 111 3.55 -15.99 7.19
N VAL A 112 3.76 -16.65 8.33
CA VAL A 112 5.00 -17.34 8.67
C VAL A 112 4.76 -18.83 8.69
N TYR A 113 5.46 -19.58 7.84
CA TYR A 113 5.44 -21.03 7.81
C TYR A 113 6.80 -21.59 8.22
N VAL A 114 6.79 -22.71 8.94
CA VAL A 114 8.00 -23.44 9.30
C VAL A 114 7.87 -24.91 8.94
N GLU A 115 8.99 -25.54 8.66
CA GLU A 115 9.09 -26.98 8.46
C GLU A 115 9.90 -27.60 9.59
N TYR A 116 9.34 -28.64 10.22
CA TYR A 116 9.97 -29.40 11.28
C TYR A 116 9.69 -30.89 11.06
N ARG A 117 10.74 -31.71 10.91
CA ARG A 117 10.60 -33.15 10.63
C ARG A 117 9.67 -33.42 9.43
N ASN A 118 9.92 -32.73 8.32
CA ASN A 118 9.14 -32.80 7.07
C ASN A 118 7.64 -32.45 7.23
N LYS A 119 7.27 -31.71 8.28
CA LYS A 119 5.90 -31.21 8.48
C LYS A 119 5.90 -29.69 8.40
N ARG A 120 5.20 -29.16 7.40
CA ARG A 120 4.93 -27.72 7.25
C ARG A 120 3.84 -27.30 8.22
N LYS A 121 4.08 -26.21 8.96
CA LYS A 121 3.13 -25.64 9.93
C LYS A 121 3.11 -24.12 9.82
N LYS A 122 1.91 -23.53 9.79
CA LYS A 122 1.72 -22.08 9.95
C LYS A 122 1.93 -21.69 11.40
N LEU A 123 2.72 -20.64 11.63
CA LEU A 123 2.87 -20.01 12.94
C LEU A 123 2.02 -18.73 13.01
N THR A 124 1.49 -18.47 14.19
CA THR A 124 0.79 -17.23 14.54
C THR A 124 1.54 -16.52 15.67
N PRO A 125 1.33 -15.21 15.87
CA PRO A 125 1.85 -14.50 17.04
C PRO A 125 1.53 -15.25 18.34
N GLY A 126 2.51 -15.33 19.25
CA GLY A 126 2.42 -16.10 20.50
C GLY A 126 2.62 -17.63 20.37
N SER A 127 2.77 -18.17 19.15
CA SER A 127 3.06 -19.59 18.95
C SER A 127 4.39 -20.02 19.61
N LYS A 128 4.39 -21.18 20.28
CA LYS A 128 5.63 -21.82 20.75
C LYS A 128 6.45 -22.31 19.55
N VAL A 129 7.59 -21.67 19.30
CA VAL A 129 8.56 -22.08 18.28
C VAL A 129 9.42 -23.22 18.84
N LYS A 130 9.44 -24.36 18.14
CA LYS A 130 10.25 -25.54 18.49
C LYS A 130 11.72 -25.32 18.11
N ASP A 131 12.63 -26.05 18.74
CA ASP A 131 14.04 -26.12 18.34
C ASP A 131 14.20 -27.05 17.11
N GLY A 132 15.22 -26.81 16.30
CA GLY A 132 15.53 -27.65 15.14
C GLY A 132 14.58 -27.44 13.97
N ILE A 133 14.04 -26.24 13.79
CA ILE A 133 13.31 -25.86 12.57
C ILE A 133 14.28 -25.97 11.38
N GLU A 134 13.85 -26.65 10.33
CA GLU A 134 14.70 -26.90 9.15
C GLU A 134 14.52 -25.82 8.08
N ARG A 135 13.30 -25.28 7.96
CA ARG A 135 12.93 -24.27 6.97
C ARG A 135 11.98 -23.24 7.56
N LEU A 136 12.18 -21.98 7.20
CA LEU A 136 11.26 -20.86 7.38
C LEU A 136 10.82 -20.37 6.01
N GLU A 137 9.54 -20.05 5.88
CA GLU A 137 8.95 -19.50 4.67
C GLU A 137 8.07 -18.31 5.05
N LEU A 138 8.39 -17.16 4.47
CA LEU A 138 7.68 -15.90 4.67
C LEU A 138 6.82 -15.63 3.45
N HIS A 139 5.50 -15.59 3.63
CA HIS A 139 4.56 -15.16 2.61
C HIS A 139 4.31 -13.67 2.82
N CYS A 140 4.57 -12.88 1.79
CA CYS A 140 4.51 -11.43 1.86
C CYS A 140 3.25 -10.86 1.19
N LYS A 141 2.83 -9.66 1.60
CA LYS A 141 1.65 -8.97 1.04
C LYS A 141 1.88 -8.51 -0.41
N ASP A 142 3.14 -8.42 -0.83
CA ASP A 142 3.58 -8.06 -2.19
C ASP A 142 3.80 -9.27 -3.11
N PHE A 143 3.10 -10.38 -2.87
CA PHE A 143 3.12 -11.61 -3.67
C PHE A 143 4.44 -12.40 -3.63
N ARG A 144 5.40 -12.05 -2.77
CA ARG A 144 6.65 -12.80 -2.62
C ARG A 144 6.52 -13.93 -1.62
N ILE A 145 7.01 -15.11 -1.99
CA ILE A 145 7.35 -16.18 -1.04
C ILE A 145 8.86 -16.24 -0.92
N VAL A 146 9.39 -16.07 0.30
CA VAL A 146 10.82 -16.15 0.56
C VAL A 146 11.12 -17.27 1.54
N ALA A 147 11.98 -18.21 1.15
CA ALA A 147 12.34 -19.37 1.94
C ALA A 147 13.80 -19.31 2.44
N PHE A 148 13.99 -19.76 3.66
CA PHE A 148 15.26 -19.85 4.35
C PHE A 148 15.42 -21.24 4.94
N ASN A 149 16.58 -21.87 4.76
CA ASN A 149 16.89 -23.18 5.31
C ASN A 149 17.96 -23.06 6.42
N PHE A 150 17.70 -23.75 7.53
CA PHE A 150 18.46 -23.69 8.76
C PHE A 150 19.30 -24.96 9.04
N LYS A 151 19.40 -25.90 8.09
CA LYS A 151 20.12 -27.18 8.31
C LYS A 151 21.60 -27.01 8.69
N LEU A 152 22.22 -25.90 8.28
CA LEU A 152 23.63 -25.59 8.55
C LEU A 152 23.83 -24.54 9.66
N THR A 153 22.75 -24.10 10.31
CA THR A 153 22.82 -23.04 11.33
C THR A 153 23.11 -23.59 12.70
N ILE A 154 23.58 -22.71 13.59
CA ILE A 154 23.83 -23.07 14.99
C ILE A 154 22.46 -23.31 15.65
N LYS A 155 22.33 -24.46 16.32
CA LYS A 155 21.08 -24.84 17.02
C LYS A 155 20.66 -23.75 17.99
N GLY A 156 19.40 -23.33 17.90
CA GLY A 156 18.79 -22.30 18.73
C GLY A 156 18.76 -20.91 18.08
N GLU A 157 19.63 -20.61 17.11
CA GLU A 157 19.58 -19.34 16.37
C GLU A 157 18.31 -19.26 15.52
N GLU A 158 17.91 -20.37 14.89
CA GLU A 158 16.70 -20.47 14.06
C GLU A 158 15.45 -20.12 14.88
N LYS A 159 15.37 -20.60 16.11
CA LYS A 159 14.26 -20.34 17.01
C LYS A 159 14.22 -18.88 17.46
N THR A 160 15.39 -18.31 17.76
CA THR A 160 15.52 -16.91 18.19
C THR A 160 15.07 -15.96 17.08
N ILE A 161 15.54 -16.16 15.85
CA ILE A 161 15.16 -15.29 14.73
C ILE A 161 13.69 -15.46 14.32
N ILE A 162 13.14 -16.68 14.31
CA ILE A 162 11.72 -16.89 14.01
C ILE A 162 10.83 -16.21 15.07
N LYS A 163 11.21 -16.24 16.35
CA LYS A 163 10.51 -15.51 17.41
C LYS A 163 10.56 -14.00 17.21
N ALA A 164 11.72 -13.46 16.85
CA ALA A 164 11.87 -12.04 16.57
C ALA A 164 10.96 -11.61 15.40
N ILE A 165 10.95 -12.37 14.30
CA ILE A 165 10.08 -12.11 13.15
C ILE A 165 8.60 -12.15 13.57
N LEU A 166 8.17 -13.18 14.31
CA LEU A 166 6.79 -13.28 14.79
C LEU A 166 6.38 -12.15 15.75
N HIS A 167 7.32 -11.58 16.51
CA HIS A 167 7.04 -10.47 17.40
C HIS A 167 6.91 -9.14 16.63
N HIS A 168 7.83 -8.87 15.71
CA HIS A 168 7.92 -7.57 15.04
C HIS A 168 7.11 -7.46 13.73
N ALA A 169 6.76 -8.58 13.08
CA ALA A 169 5.85 -8.57 11.94
C ALA A 169 4.37 -8.32 12.31
N TYR A 170 4.02 -8.54 13.58
CA TYR A 170 2.64 -8.45 14.08
C TYR A 170 2.59 -7.57 15.34
N PRO A 171 2.90 -6.27 15.25
CA PRO A 171 2.92 -5.36 16.38
C PRO A 171 1.54 -5.26 17.04
N ALA A 172 1.49 -5.34 18.37
CA ALA A 172 0.25 -5.32 19.13
C ALA A 172 -0.41 -3.93 19.22
N ASN A 173 0.35 -2.86 18.98
CA ASN A 173 -0.12 -1.48 18.97
C ASN A 173 0.61 -0.68 17.89
N VAL A 174 -0.03 0.38 17.39
CA VAL A 174 0.49 1.29 16.37
C VAL A 174 1.83 1.93 16.78
N THR A 175 2.03 2.20 18.07
CA THR A 175 3.28 2.81 18.58
C THR A 175 4.49 1.88 18.49
N LEU A 176 4.29 0.59 18.24
CA LEU A 176 5.37 -0.38 18.02
C LEU A 176 5.78 -0.49 16.54
N LEU A 177 5.13 0.27 15.65
CA LEU A 177 5.56 0.37 14.27
C LEU A 177 6.88 1.15 14.20
N PHE A 178 7.80 0.69 13.36
CA PHE A 178 9.07 1.37 13.11
C PHE A 178 8.93 2.86 12.74
N ALA A 179 7.78 3.29 12.22
CA ALA A 179 7.49 4.69 11.94
C ALA A 179 7.65 5.62 13.16
N PHE A 180 7.49 5.11 14.39
CA PHE A 180 7.71 5.88 15.62
C PHE A 180 9.17 5.87 16.09
N ASP A 181 9.94 4.85 15.70
CA ASP A 181 11.37 4.72 16.01
C ASP A 181 12.24 5.42 14.97
N PHE A 182 11.74 5.65 13.75
CA PHE A 182 12.51 6.19 12.64
C PHE A 182 12.91 7.65 12.89
N GLN A 183 14.16 7.84 13.32
CA GLN A 183 14.74 9.14 13.66
C GLN A 183 15.28 9.87 12.42
N HIS A 184 14.40 10.35 11.55
CA HIS A 184 14.84 11.15 10.41
C HIS A 184 15.18 12.57 10.87
N ASN A 185 16.47 12.89 10.96
CA ASN A 185 16.98 14.18 11.44
C ASN A 185 16.86 15.35 10.43
N GLN A 186 16.11 15.19 9.33
CA GLN A 186 15.92 16.24 8.34
C GLN A 186 14.51 16.81 8.44
N ASP A 187 14.39 18.13 8.25
CA ASP A 187 13.10 18.79 8.16
C ASP A 187 12.35 18.26 6.93
N VAL A 188 11.41 17.35 7.18
CA VAL A 188 10.59 16.68 6.16
C VAL A 188 9.85 17.72 5.30
N ASN A 189 9.54 18.91 5.84
CA ASN A 189 8.88 19.98 5.09
C ASN A 189 9.81 20.64 4.06
N ALA A 190 11.13 20.56 4.22
CA ALA A 190 12.10 21.09 3.27
C ALA A 190 12.28 20.19 2.03
N ILE A 191 11.88 18.92 2.12
CA ILE A 191 12.09 17.90 1.07
C ILE A 191 10.79 17.62 0.31
N ILE A 192 9.63 17.69 0.99
CA ILE A 192 8.34 17.39 0.39
C ILE A 192 7.80 18.65 -0.30
N SER A 193 7.91 18.71 -1.63
CA SER A 193 7.23 19.72 -2.46
C SER A 193 5.73 19.43 -2.66
N THR A 194 5.25 18.29 -2.16
CA THR A 194 3.86 17.84 -2.33
C THR A 194 2.98 18.41 -1.21
N PRO A 195 1.88 19.12 -1.53
CA PRO A 195 0.96 19.61 -0.50
C PRO A 195 0.36 18.45 0.29
N LEU A 196 0.35 18.56 1.62
CA LEU A 196 -0.18 17.53 2.52
C LEU A 196 -1.68 17.73 2.81
N TYR A 197 -2.25 18.86 2.37
CA TYR A 197 -3.65 19.26 2.58
C TYR A 197 -4.06 19.31 4.05
N ARG A 198 -3.08 19.58 4.93
CA ARG A 198 -3.24 19.67 6.38
C ARG A 198 -3.44 21.10 6.88
N ASN A 199 -3.29 22.09 6.00
CA ASN A 199 -3.43 23.50 6.33
C ASN A 199 -4.35 24.20 5.33
N HIS A 200 -4.83 25.38 5.70
CA HIS A 200 -5.73 26.19 4.87
C HIS A 200 -5.13 26.60 3.52
N ARG A 201 -3.82 26.86 3.47
CA ARG A 201 -3.11 27.36 2.28
C ARG A 201 -3.10 26.32 1.15
N ASP A 202 -2.83 25.05 1.46
CA ASP A 202 -2.79 23.95 0.47
C ASP A 202 -4.12 23.84 -0.32
N TRP A 203 -5.25 23.98 0.39
CA TRP A 203 -6.58 23.98 -0.21
C TRP A 203 -6.86 25.23 -1.03
N MET A 204 -6.46 26.42 -0.53
CA MET A 204 -6.61 27.66 -1.27
C MET A 204 -5.80 27.67 -2.57
N GLU A 205 -4.55 27.20 -2.54
CA GLU A 205 -3.71 27.08 -3.73
C GLU A 205 -4.33 26.12 -4.76
N SER A 206 -4.96 25.04 -4.30
CA SER A 206 -5.68 24.10 -5.17
C SER A 206 -6.94 24.71 -5.79
N LEU A 207 -7.70 25.50 -5.04
CA LEU A 207 -8.84 26.26 -5.57
C LEU A 207 -8.42 27.26 -6.65
N LYS A 208 -7.34 28.01 -6.40
CA LYS A 208 -6.76 28.95 -7.36
C LYS A 208 -6.27 28.23 -8.62
N ARG A 209 -5.59 27.09 -8.46
CA ARG A 209 -5.14 26.24 -9.59
C ARG A 209 -6.31 25.77 -10.45
N CYS A 210 -7.48 25.53 -9.86
CA CYS A 210 -8.71 25.16 -10.57
C CYS A 210 -9.59 26.37 -10.97
N ASN A 211 -9.14 27.62 -10.77
CA ASN A 211 -9.90 28.85 -11.03
C ASN A 211 -11.31 28.88 -10.40
N ASN A 212 -11.43 28.40 -9.16
CA ASN A 212 -12.70 28.20 -8.48
C ASN A 212 -12.80 28.86 -7.10
N ASP A 213 -11.89 29.77 -6.76
CA ASP A 213 -11.83 30.49 -5.48
C ASP A 213 -12.93 31.58 -5.32
N GLN A 214 -13.65 31.89 -6.40
CA GLN A 214 -14.80 32.80 -6.35
C GLN A 214 -16.08 32.11 -5.85
N SER A 215 -16.30 30.85 -6.24
CA SER A 215 -17.52 30.08 -5.93
C SER A 215 -17.36 29.14 -4.74
N TRP A 216 -16.13 28.75 -4.43
CA TRP A 216 -15.79 27.84 -3.33
C TRP A 216 -14.93 28.54 -2.28
N ARG A 217 -15.05 28.09 -1.03
CA ARG A 217 -14.22 28.58 0.09
C ARG A 217 -13.63 27.42 0.87
N VAL A 218 -12.49 27.69 1.51
CA VAL A 218 -11.93 26.79 2.53
C VAL A 218 -12.63 27.11 3.85
N SER A 219 -13.17 26.09 4.51
CA SER A 219 -13.73 26.17 5.87
C SER A 219 -12.72 25.59 6.87
N SER A 220 -12.54 26.29 7.99
CA SER A 220 -11.75 25.86 9.16
C SER A 220 -12.63 25.38 10.31
N ILE A 221 -13.94 25.17 10.08
CA ILE A 221 -14.88 24.76 11.14
C ILE A 221 -14.48 23.46 11.83
N ASN A 222 -13.72 22.60 11.14
CA ASN A 222 -13.29 21.30 11.64
C ASN A 222 -11.80 21.30 12.06
N GLU A 223 -11.17 22.46 12.27
CA GLU A 223 -9.74 22.57 12.57
C GLU A 223 -9.32 21.74 13.79
N ASN A 224 -10.20 21.67 14.79
CA ASN A 224 -10.01 20.88 16.01
C ASN A 224 -10.72 19.51 15.98
N PHE A 225 -11.19 19.05 14.81
CA PHE A 225 -11.90 17.77 14.62
C PHE A 225 -13.17 17.61 15.48
N THR A 226 -13.78 18.71 15.92
CA THR A 226 -14.96 18.71 16.79
C THR A 226 -16.26 18.47 16.02
N VAL A 227 -16.33 18.94 14.77
CA VAL A 227 -17.53 18.81 13.91
C VAL A 227 -17.58 17.43 13.28
N SER A 228 -16.44 16.90 12.84
CA SER A 228 -16.32 15.55 12.30
C SER A 228 -14.92 14.99 12.54
N PRO A 229 -14.79 13.92 13.36
CA PRO A 229 -13.49 13.30 13.62
C PRO A 229 -12.93 12.53 12.41
N THR A 230 -13.74 12.32 11.37
CA THR A 230 -13.36 11.52 10.19
C THR A 230 -13.07 12.36 8.95
N MET A 231 -13.22 13.68 9.04
CA MET A 231 -12.92 14.64 7.98
C MET A 231 -11.59 15.36 8.24
N GLY A 232 -11.06 16.02 7.20
CA GLY A 232 -9.88 16.87 7.35
C GLY A 232 -10.15 18.07 8.25
N ALA A 233 -9.07 18.64 8.82
CA ALA A 233 -9.12 19.86 9.60
C ALA A 233 -9.65 21.06 8.79
N TYR A 234 -9.33 21.08 7.50
CA TYR A 234 -9.82 22.04 6.53
C TYR A 234 -10.51 21.31 5.39
N MET A 235 -11.56 21.92 4.86
CA MET A 235 -12.35 21.36 3.77
C MET A 235 -12.85 22.46 2.85
N VAL A 236 -13.14 22.11 1.61
CA VAL A 236 -13.63 23.06 0.62
C VAL A 236 -15.12 22.86 0.39
N VAL A 237 -15.87 23.96 0.53
CA VAL A 237 -17.35 24.00 0.48
C VAL A 237 -17.83 25.17 -0.39
N PRO A 238 -19.09 25.17 -0.87
CA PRO A 238 -19.64 26.33 -1.57
C PRO A 238 -19.57 27.59 -0.72
N LYS A 239 -19.19 28.72 -1.32
CA LYS A 239 -19.02 30.00 -0.63
C LYS A 239 -20.33 30.55 -0.05
N SER A 240 -21.46 30.16 -0.63
CA SER A 240 -22.81 30.50 -0.17
C SER A 240 -23.22 29.81 1.14
N LEU A 241 -22.52 28.74 1.55
CA LEU A 241 -22.78 28.06 2.82
C LEU A 241 -21.87 28.63 3.91
N THR A 242 -22.44 29.03 5.04
CA THR A 242 -21.70 29.47 6.22
C THR A 242 -21.27 28.29 7.07
N ASP A 243 -20.29 28.46 7.96
CA ASP A 243 -19.90 27.39 8.89
C ASP A 243 -21.07 26.96 9.79
N ASN A 244 -21.96 27.89 10.17
CA ASN A 244 -23.18 27.54 10.90
C ASN A 244 -24.11 26.62 10.09
N ASP A 245 -24.25 26.84 8.79
CA ASP A 245 -25.00 25.91 7.92
C ASP A 245 -24.38 24.51 7.92
N LEU A 246 -23.04 24.42 7.89
CA LEU A 246 -22.31 23.15 7.93
C LEU A 246 -22.53 22.41 9.25
N SER A 247 -22.43 23.12 10.38
CA SER A 247 -22.70 22.53 11.70
C SER A 247 -24.10 21.94 11.82
N ASN A 248 -25.10 22.60 11.21
CA ASN A 248 -26.49 22.12 11.29
C ASN A 248 -26.74 20.85 10.46
N ILE A 249 -25.98 20.65 9.36
CA ILE A 249 -26.19 19.52 8.45
C ILE A 249 -25.24 18.34 8.73
N VAL A 250 -24.09 18.55 9.39
CA VAL A 250 -23.03 17.53 9.49
C VAL A 250 -23.54 16.19 10.03
N HIS A 251 -24.37 16.23 11.07
CA HIS A 251 -24.88 15.04 11.74
C HIS A 251 -25.94 14.29 10.93
N GLN A 252 -26.43 14.86 9.83
CA GLN A 252 -27.37 14.18 8.93
C GLN A 252 -26.66 13.20 7.99
N TYR A 253 -25.34 13.30 7.85
CA TYR A 253 -24.51 12.45 7.00
C TYR A 253 -23.87 11.30 7.80
N MET A 254 -23.74 10.13 7.19
CA MET A 254 -23.05 8.99 7.80
C MET A 254 -21.59 9.31 8.12
N ASN A 255 -21.16 9.02 9.35
CA ASN A 255 -19.83 9.40 9.88
C ASN A 255 -19.53 10.90 9.82
N ASP A 256 -20.59 11.72 9.76
CA ASP A 256 -20.52 13.17 9.74
C ASP A 256 -19.67 13.69 8.57
N ARG A 257 -19.85 13.07 7.38
CA ARG A 257 -19.10 13.35 6.15
C ARG A 257 -19.93 14.08 5.11
N ILE A 258 -20.08 15.39 5.31
CA ILE A 258 -20.79 16.29 4.39
C ILE A 258 -20.15 16.34 3.00
N PRO A 259 -20.89 16.80 1.97
CA PRO A 259 -20.34 17.02 0.64
C PRO A 259 -19.19 18.03 0.64
N GLN A 260 -18.04 17.58 0.12
CA GLN A 260 -16.80 18.33 0.04
C GLN A 260 -16.27 18.32 -1.38
N TRP A 261 -15.79 19.49 -1.82
CA TRP A 261 -15.13 19.62 -3.10
C TRP A 261 -13.85 18.79 -3.17
N CYS A 262 -13.67 18.10 -4.28
CA CYS A 262 -12.45 17.36 -4.61
C CYS A 262 -11.63 18.08 -5.68
N TRP A 263 -12.31 18.50 -6.75
CA TRP A 263 -11.68 19.03 -7.95
C TRP A 263 -12.71 19.73 -8.84
N SER A 264 -12.28 20.71 -9.64
CA SER A 264 -13.11 21.31 -10.68
C SER A 264 -12.39 21.34 -12.02
N PHE A 265 -13.15 21.14 -13.08
CA PHE A 265 -12.72 21.34 -14.45
C PHE A 265 -12.87 22.81 -14.86
N VAL A 266 -12.13 23.20 -15.91
CA VAL A 266 -12.10 24.58 -16.40
C VAL A 266 -13.44 25.08 -16.93
N ASN A 267 -14.38 24.19 -17.25
CA ASN A 267 -15.76 24.54 -17.65
C ASN A 267 -16.71 24.81 -16.46
N GLY A 268 -16.20 24.83 -15.22
CA GLY A 268 -16.98 25.07 -14.01
C GLY A 268 -17.64 23.82 -13.41
N CYS A 269 -17.55 22.65 -14.07
CA CYS A 269 -18.02 21.40 -13.50
C CYS A 269 -17.12 20.98 -12.32
N SER A 270 -17.74 20.54 -11.21
CA SER A 270 -17.03 20.20 -9.97
C SER A 270 -17.36 18.79 -9.50
N ILE A 271 -16.34 18.07 -9.04
CA ILE A 271 -16.47 16.79 -8.35
C ILE A 271 -16.57 17.06 -6.86
N VAL A 272 -17.63 16.54 -6.25
CA VAL A 272 -17.88 16.60 -4.82
C VAL A 272 -18.01 15.17 -4.29
N ARG A 273 -17.46 14.92 -3.09
CA ARG A 273 -17.59 13.64 -2.38
C ARG A 273 -18.33 13.83 -1.06
N SER A 274 -19.21 12.90 -0.71
CA SER A 274 -19.88 12.83 0.59
C SER A 274 -20.05 11.39 1.02
N SER A 275 -20.49 11.17 2.26
CA SER A 275 -21.20 9.93 2.59
C SER A 275 -22.66 10.02 2.15
N GLU A 276 -23.38 8.91 2.31
CA GLU A 276 -24.84 8.88 2.23
C GLU A 276 -25.46 9.63 3.42
N LEU A 277 -26.69 10.12 3.25
CA LEU A 277 -27.52 10.61 4.35
C LEU A 277 -27.92 9.45 5.26
N ARG A 278 -28.11 9.76 6.55
CA ARG A 278 -28.67 8.81 7.52
C ARG A 278 -30.14 8.58 7.17
N SER A 279 -30.53 7.32 7.04
CA SER A 279 -31.92 6.92 6.74
C SER A 279 -32.93 7.41 7.79
N GLU A 280 -32.48 7.64 9.01
CA GLU A 280 -33.30 8.09 10.15
C GLU A 280 -33.47 9.62 10.21
N SER A 281 -32.83 10.36 9.29
CA SER A 281 -32.88 11.82 9.31
C SER A 281 -34.19 12.36 8.74
N GLU A 282 -35.03 12.95 9.59
CA GLU A 282 -36.29 13.60 9.17
C GLU A 282 -36.06 14.88 8.36
N VAL A 283 -34.96 15.60 8.63
CA VAL A 283 -34.61 16.88 7.99
C VAL A 283 -33.54 16.74 6.91
N GLY A 284 -32.90 15.57 6.81
CA GLY A 284 -31.73 15.34 5.96
C GLY A 284 -31.99 15.63 4.49
N GLY A 285 -33.13 15.17 3.96
CA GLY A 285 -33.52 15.45 2.58
C GLY A 285 -33.71 16.94 2.29
N GLN A 286 -34.32 17.70 3.21
CA GLN A 286 -34.49 19.15 3.03
C GLN A 286 -33.14 19.87 3.05
N MET A 287 -32.24 19.48 3.96
CA MET A 287 -30.91 20.06 4.05
C MET A 287 -30.02 19.68 2.86
N GLU A 288 -30.14 18.46 2.35
CA GLU A 288 -29.45 18.01 1.14
C GLU A 288 -29.90 18.81 -0.09
N VAL A 289 -31.20 19.08 -0.26
CA VAL A 289 -31.69 19.96 -1.32
C VAL A 289 -31.05 21.35 -1.24
N LYS A 290 -30.95 21.93 -0.04
CA LYS A 290 -30.26 23.21 0.17
C LYS A 290 -28.76 23.12 -0.21
N PHE A 291 -28.09 22.04 0.17
CA PHE A 291 -26.67 21.84 -0.14
C PHE A 291 -26.45 21.64 -1.65
N HIS A 292 -27.31 20.86 -2.30
CA HIS A 292 -27.32 20.66 -3.75
C HIS A 292 -27.55 21.98 -4.49
N ALA A 293 -28.50 22.81 -4.06
CA ALA A 293 -28.71 24.13 -4.64
C ALA A 293 -27.45 25.02 -4.50
N ALA A 294 -26.79 24.98 -3.34
CA ALA A 294 -25.53 25.69 -3.14
C ALA A 294 -24.42 25.21 -4.08
N ILE A 295 -24.27 23.89 -4.27
CA ILE A 295 -23.32 23.33 -5.24
C ILE A 295 -23.67 23.74 -6.67
N GLN A 296 -24.94 23.67 -7.08
CA GLN A 296 -25.37 24.11 -8.42
C GLN A 296 -25.03 25.57 -8.68
N SER A 297 -25.18 26.43 -7.66
CA SER A 297 -24.85 27.85 -7.76
C SER A 297 -23.36 28.15 -7.95
N THR A 298 -22.47 27.15 -7.79
CA THR A 298 -21.03 27.33 -8.00
C THR A 298 -20.61 27.31 -9.47
N GLY A 299 -21.40 26.68 -10.35
CA GLY A 299 -21.14 26.56 -11.78
C GLY A 299 -21.69 27.73 -12.59
N SER A 300 -21.13 27.96 -13.79
CA SER A 300 -21.57 29.01 -14.72
C SER A 300 -22.81 28.63 -15.53
N GLU A 301 -23.08 27.33 -15.70
CA GLU A 301 -24.24 26.79 -16.41
C GLU A 301 -25.15 26.08 -15.42
N SER A 302 -26.47 26.26 -15.56
CA SER A 302 -27.51 25.58 -14.78
C SER A 302 -27.61 24.09 -15.14
N ARG A 303 -26.50 23.35 -15.02
CA ARG A 303 -26.47 21.89 -15.19
C ARG A 303 -27.02 21.23 -13.93
N ASN A 304 -27.82 20.18 -14.13
CA ASN A 304 -28.34 19.37 -13.03
C ASN A 304 -27.20 18.68 -12.30
N ILE A 305 -27.33 18.49 -10.99
CA ILE A 305 -26.39 17.62 -10.25
C ILE A 305 -26.64 16.17 -10.65
N ARG A 306 -25.57 15.44 -10.92
CA ARG A 306 -25.59 13.99 -11.04
C ARG A 306 -25.00 13.36 -9.78
N VAL A 307 -25.85 12.67 -9.01
CA VAL A 307 -25.41 11.91 -7.84
C VAL A 307 -25.03 10.49 -8.28
N ILE A 308 -23.83 10.06 -7.92
CA ILE A 308 -23.29 8.73 -8.24
C ILE A 308 -23.13 7.97 -6.93
N ASP A 309 -24.06 7.05 -6.70
CA ASP A 309 -24.03 6.17 -5.54
C ASP A 309 -23.04 5.02 -5.79
N LEU A 310 -21.88 5.09 -5.13
CA LEU A 310 -20.82 4.09 -5.24
C LEU A 310 -21.17 2.78 -4.55
N SER A 311 -22.07 2.76 -3.56
CA SER A 311 -22.45 1.52 -2.86
C SER A 311 -23.29 0.60 -3.76
N LYS A 312 -23.99 1.19 -4.73
CA LYS A 312 -24.78 0.48 -5.75
C LYS A 312 -23.99 0.12 -7.00
N GLN A 313 -22.96 0.91 -7.33
CA GLN A 313 -22.23 0.78 -8.60
C GLN A 313 -20.89 0.07 -8.48
N CYS A 314 -20.27 0.09 -7.30
CA CYS A 314 -18.95 -0.50 -7.06
C CYS A 314 -19.03 -1.71 -6.11
N PRO A 315 -18.07 -2.65 -6.20
CA PRO A 315 -17.97 -3.74 -5.23
C PRO A 315 -17.68 -3.19 -3.82
N ASN A 316 -18.28 -3.81 -2.82
CA ASN A 316 -18.03 -3.43 -1.43
C ASN A 316 -16.63 -3.90 -0.97
N PRO A 317 -16.10 -3.35 0.13
CA PRO A 317 -14.75 -3.70 0.61
C PRO A 317 -14.53 -5.20 0.87
N ILE A 318 -15.56 -5.93 1.30
CA ILE A 318 -15.48 -7.38 1.56
C ILE A 318 -15.29 -8.14 0.24
N GLN A 319 -16.03 -7.77 -0.81
CA GLN A 319 -15.88 -8.35 -2.15
C GLN A 319 -14.49 -8.09 -2.72
N ILE A 320 -13.99 -6.85 -2.60
CA ILE A 320 -12.63 -6.49 -3.04
C ILE A 320 -11.59 -7.32 -2.29
N GLN A 321 -11.72 -7.44 -0.97
CA GLN A 321 -10.78 -8.21 -0.15
C GLN A 321 -10.76 -9.70 -0.53
N GLN A 322 -11.94 -10.32 -0.67
CA GLN A 322 -12.04 -11.73 -1.08
C GLN A 322 -11.45 -11.95 -2.48
N SER A 323 -11.72 -11.04 -3.41
CA SER A 323 -11.18 -11.06 -4.76
C SER A 323 -9.66 -10.93 -4.78
N PHE A 324 -9.13 -9.97 -4.02
CA PHE A 324 -7.69 -9.77 -3.84
C PHE A 324 -7.00 -11.01 -3.28
N ILE A 325 -7.55 -11.62 -2.23
CA ILE A 325 -6.97 -12.83 -1.61
C ILE A 325 -6.94 -13.98 -2.62
N LYS A 326 -8.02 -14.17 -3.40
CA LYS A 326 -8.04 -15.18 -4.46
C LYS A 326 -6.92 -14.96 -5.47
N LEU A 327 -6.81 -13.75 -6.04
CA LEU A 327 -5.74 -13.42 -6.98
C LEU A 327 -4.36 -13.60 -6.36
N ARG A 328 -4.16 -13.09 -5.15
CA ARG A 328 -2.88 -13.18 -4.43
C ARG A 328 -2.43 -14.62 -4.26
N ASN A 329 -3.32 -15.52 -3.88
CA ASN A 329 -2.98 -16.93 -3.71
C ASN A 329 -2.61 -17.60 -5.04
N LEU A 330 -3.27 -17.23 -6.15
CA LEU A 330 -2.90 -17.71 -7.49
C LEU A 330 -1.49 -17.27 -7.90
N CYS A 331 -1.07 -16.07 -7.50
CA CYS A 331 0.27 -15.55 -7.77
C CYS A 331 1.35 -16.09 -6.83
N MET A 332 1.00 -16.92 -5.84
CA MET A 332 1.91 -17.41 -4.81
C MET A 332 1.87 -18.94 -4.67
N PRO A 333 2.18 -19.72 -5.73
CA PRO A 333 2.28 -21.16 -5.61
C PRO A 333 3.41 -21.53 -4.65
N ALA A 334 3.16 -22.44 -3.70
CA ALA A 334 4.16 -22.84 -2.71
C ALA A 334 5.10 -23.95 -3.23
N SER A 335 4.82 -24.52 -4.41
CA SER A 335 5.63 -25.55 -5.05
C SER A 335 5.51 -25.49 -6.57
N GLU A 336 6.46 -26.11 -7.28
CA GLU A 336 6.41 -26.26 -8.73
C GLU A 336 5.18 -27.08 -9.19
N SER A 337 4.80 -28.11 -8.43
CA SER A 337 3.59 -28.88 -8.73
C SER A 337 2.31 -28.04 -8.67
N GLU A 338 2.19 -27.20 -7.65
CA GLU A 338 1.04 -26.28 -7.49
C GLU A 338 1.02 -25.23 -8.60
N TYR A 339 2.19 -24.72 -9.00
CA TYR A 339 2.31 -23.83 -10.15
C TYR A 339 1.76 -24.48 -11.43
N TRP A 340 2.27 -25.65 -11.81
CA TRP A 340 1.86 -26.32 -13.05
C TRP A 340 0.39 -26.76 -13.06
N GLU A 341 -0.17 -27.14 -11.90
CA GLU A 341 -1.60 -27.42 -11.76
C GLU A 341 -2.45 -26.17 -12.04
N SER A 342 -2.01 -25.01 -11.52
CA SER A 342 -2.71 -23.74 -11.72
C SER A 342 -2.53 -23.15 -13.13
N ASP A 343 -1.37 -23.36 -13.76
CA ASP A 343 -1.01 -22.80 -15.06
C ASP A 343 -1.98 -23.26 -16.17
N GLY A 344 -2.30 -24.55 -16.20
CA GLY A 344 -3.24 -25.13 -17.18
C GLY A 344 -4.66 -24.55 -17.11
N HIS A 345 -5.02 -23.90 -16.01
CA HIS A 345 -6.34 -23.28 -15.79
C HIS A 345 -6.24 -21.78 -15.46
N TRP A 346 -5.08 -21.16 -15.72
CA TRP A 346 -4.75 -19.83 -15.23
C TRP A 346 -5.82 -18.78 -15.55
N PHE A 347 -6.23 -18.67 -16.80
CA PHE A 347 -7.23 -17.68 -17.22
C PHE A 347 -8.58 -17.87 -16.52
N SER A 348 -9.01 -19.11 -16.34
CA SER A 348 -10.24 -19.44 -15.62
C SER A 348 -10.14 -19.09 -14.14
N LEU A 349 -9.01 -19.39 -13.50
CA LEU A 349 -8.75 -19.06 -12.09
C LEU A 349 -8.71 -17.54 -11.88
N VAL A 350 -8.00 -16.80 -12.73
CA VAL A 350 -7.96 -15.33 -12.70
C VAL A 350 -9.35 -14.74 -12.93
N HIS A 351 -10.11 -15.23 -13.90
CA HIS A 351 -11.49 -14.79 -14.12
C HIS A 351 -12.38 -15.03 -12.87
N ASN A 352 -12.24 -16.20 -12.24
CA ASN A 352 -13.00 -16.59 -11.04
C ASN A 352 -12.58 -15.82 -9.78
N SER A 353 -11.40 -15.21 -9.76
CA SER A 353 -11.01 -14.26 -8.70
C SER A 353 -11.90 -13.01 -8.69
N LYS A 354 -12.52 -12.65 -9.82
CA LYS A 354 -13.28 -11.41 -10.06
C LYS A 354 -12.46 -10.11 -9.94
N TRP A 355 -11.14 -10.18 -9.81
CA TRP A 355 -10.30 -9.00 -9.60
C TRP A 355 -10.39 -8.02 -10.76
N LEU A 356 -10.14 -8.51 -11.98
CA LEU A 356 -10.23 -7.70 -13.20
C LEU A 356 -11.66 -7.18 -13.44
N HIS A 357 -12.68 -7.95 -13.06
CA HIS A 357 -14.07 -7.49 -13.15
C HIS A 357 -14.32 -6.29 -12.21
N HIS A 358 -13.87 -6.38 -10.95
CA HIS A 358 -13.99 -5.27 -10.00
C HIS A 358 -13.20 -4.03 -10.44
N VAL A 359 -11.97 -4.20 -10.92
CA VAL A 359 -11.17 -3.11 -11.47
C VAL A 359 -11.90 -2.46 -12.66
N ASN A 360 -12.41 -3.27 -13.59
CA ASN A 360 -13.18 -2.77 -14.73
C ASN A 360 -14.40 -1.97 -14.28
N THR A 361 -15.23 -2.51 -13.37
CA THR A 361 -16.41 -1.81 -12.86
C THR A 361 -16.06 -0.44 -12.27
N MET A 362 -15.03 -0.36 -11.42
CA MET A 362 -14.62 0.92 -10.82
C MET A 362 -14.08 1.90 -11.86
N LEU A 363 -13.32 1.42 -12.85
CA LEU A 363 -12.83 2.24 -13.95
C LEU A 363 -13.96 2.72 -14.87
N SER A 364 -14.97 1.89 -15.13
CA SER A 364 -16.17 2.29 -15.90
C SER A 364 -16.92 3.41 -15.19
N VAL A 365 -17.14 3.31 -13.87
CA VAL A 365 -17.77 4.39 -13.09
C VAL A 365 -16.95 5.67 -13.14
N ALA A 366 -15.62 5.58 -12.98
CA ALA A 366 -14.74 6.74 -13.12
C ALA A 366 -14.79 7.37 -14.52
N ASN A 367 -14.83 6.54 -15.57
CA ASN A 367 -14.98 7.01 -16.95
C ASN A 367 -16.33 7.71 -17.16
N ASP A 368 -17.42 7.17 -16.60
CA ASP A 368 -18.76 7.76 -16.69
C ASP A 368 -18.84 9.13 -15.98
N VAL A 369 -18.09 9.33 -14.90
CA VAL A 369 -17.91 10.64 -14.26
C VAL A 369 -17.22 11.58 -15.23
N CYS A 370 -16.06 11.20 -15.77
CA CYS A 370 -15.29 12.03 -16.69
C CYS A 370 -16.08 12.43 -17.95
N MET A 371 -16.83 11.48 -18.54
CA MET A 371 -17.66 11.73 -19.72
C MET A 371 -18.82 12.69 -19.43
N TRP A 372 -19.33 12.72 -18.20
CA TRP A 372 -20.38 13.65 -17.80
C TRP A 372 -19.86 15.07 -17.52
N MET A 373 -18.58 15.17 -17.13
CA MET A 373 -17.95 16.47 -16.85
C MET A 373 -17.58 17.26 -18.10
N ASN A 374 -17.28 16.58 -19.20
CA ASN A 374 -17.06 17.21 -20.51
C ASN A 374 -18.39 17.70 -21.09
#